data_AF-A0A355UX67-F1
#
_entry.id   AF-A0A355UX67-F1
#
_cell.length_a   1.000
_cell.length_b   1.000
_cell.length_c   1.000
_cell.angle_alpha   90.00
_cell.angle_beta   90.00
_cell.angle_gamma   90.00
#
_symmetry.space_group_name_H-M   'P 1'
#
loop_
_entity.id
_entity.type
_entity.pdbx_description
1 polymer ?
#
loop_
_entity_poly.entity_id
_entity_poly.type
_entity_poly.pdbx_seq_one_letter_code
_entity_poly.pdbx_strand_id
1 'polypeptide(L)'
;MSKTIIGNRKAQNIVGRIFKAVAAVCAAGCIASIIYTQATIVEKQQELNELKLKSEEIQSENAEYQRLLDNEDVNAYMETLAIENMSYAYPNEIRFFDTSRS
;
A
#
# COMPACT_ATOMS: atom_id res chain seq x y z
N MET A 1 70.33 26.92 6.66
CA MET A 1 69.49 25.71 6.83
C MET A 1 68.11 25.96 7.48
N SER A 2 67.54 27.18 7.47
CA SER A 2 66.31 27.49 8.26
C SER A 2 64.98 27.38 7.47
N LYS A 3 65.00 27.39 6.13
CA LYS A 3 63.78 27.50 5.30
C LYS A 3 62.90 26.23 5.29
N THR A 4 63.46 25.06 5.62
CA THR A 4 62.74 23.77 5.54
C THR A 4 61.73 23.56 6.67
N ILE A 5 61.98 24.11 7.87
CA ILE A 5 61.15 23.86 9.05
C ILE A 5 59.87 24.74 9.05
N ILE A 6 59.96 25.94 8.47
CA ILE A 6 58.84 26.91 8.42
C ILE A 6 57.75 26.47 7.42
N GLY A 7 58.14 25.83 6.29
CA GLY A 7 57.19 25.32 5.30
C GLY A 7 56.31 24.19 5.84
N ASN A 8 56.86 23.31 6.68
CA ASN A 8 56.14 22.14 7.19
C ASN A 8 55.05 22.52 8.21
N ARG A 9 55.29 23.52 9.07
CA ARG A 9 54.27 24.06 10.01
C ARG A 9 53.08 24.68 9.28
N LYS A 10 53.32 25.41 8.19
CA LYS A 10 52.26 26.04 7.40
C LYS A 10 51.39 25.00 6.70
N ALA A 11 52.02 23.96 6.13
CA ALA A 11 51.32 22.83 5.52
C ALA A 11 50.49 22.04 6.54
N GLN A 12 51.04 21.74 7.72
CA GLN A 12 50.30 21.06 8.81
C GLN A 12 49.06 21.84 9.25
N ASN A 13 49.15 23.18 9.35
CA ASN A 13 48.02 24.03 9.72
C ASN A 13 46.93 24.06 8.64
N ILE A 14 47.30 23.96 7.36
CA ILE A 14 46.35 23.90 6.23
C ILE A 14 45.65 22.53 6.21
N VAL A 15 46.40 21.43 6.36
CA VAL A 15 45.83 20.07 6.43
C VAL A 15 44.86 19.95 7.60
N GLY A 16 45.21 20.49 8.77
CA GLY A 16 44.31 20.51 9.94
C GLY A 16 43.03 21.33 9.72
N ARG A 17 43.09 22.44 8.96
CA ARG A 17 41.89 23.23 8.60
C ARG A 17 41.01 22.50 7.59
N ILE A 18 41.61 21.84 6.59
CA ILE A 18 40.87 21.04 5.61
C ILE A 18 40.16 19.88 6.29
N PHE A 19 40.83 19.16 7.19
CA PHE A 19 40.23 18.04 7.91
C PHE A 19 39.01 18.46 8.75
N LYS A 20 39.10 19.61 9.44
CA LYS A 20 37.96 20.17 10.19
C LYS A 20 36.81 20.60 9.28
N ALA A 21 37.10 21.18 8.11
CA ALA A 21 36.09 21.56 7.14
C ALA A 21 35.36 20.32 6.57
N VAL A 22 36.11 19.27 6.22
CA VAL A 22 35.53 18.00 5.73
C VAL A 22 34.66 17.35 6.81
N ALA A 23 35.12 17.31 8.06
CA ALA A 23 34.34 16.79 9.18
C ALA A 23 33.02 17.56 9.40
N ALA A 24 33.05 18.90 9.26
CA ALA A 24 31.85 19.73 9.38
C ALA A 24 30.83 19.47 8.26
N VAL A 25 31.30 19.30 7.01
CA VAL A 25 30.44 18.98 5.86
C VAL A 25 29.82 17.58 6.01
N CYS A 26 30.61 16.58 6.43
CA CYS A 26 30.07 15.25 6.71
C CYS A 26 29.00 15.27 7.81
N ALA A 27 29.23 15.98 8.91
CA ALA A 27 28.26 16.08 10.00
C ALA A 27 26.95 16.73 9.53
N ALA A 28 27.01 17.80 8.75
CA ALA A 28 25.83 18.45 8.17
C ALA A 28 25.08 17.52 7.19
N GLY A 29 25.81 16.77 6.37
CA GLY A 29 25.23 15.79 5.44
C GLY A 29 24.50 14.64 6.16
N CYS A 30 25.04 14.13 7.26
CA CYS A 30 24.38 13.12 8.09
C CYS A 30 23.06 13.64 8.68
N ILE A 31 23.04 14.88 9.19
CA ILE A 31 21.81 15.48 9.75
C ILE A 31 20.75 15.65 8.67
N ALA A 32 21.12 16.13 7.47
CA ALA A 32 20.20 16.27 6.35
C ALA A 32 19.64 14.91 5.89
N SER A 33 20.47 13.85 5.87
CA SER A 33 20.05 12.50 5.50
C SER A 33 19.04 11.90 6.48
N ILE A 34 19.21 12.15 7.79
CA ILE A 34 18.25 11.73 8.81
C ILE A 34 16.89 12.43 8.61
N ILE A 35 16.90 13.74 8.32
CA ILE A 35 15.66 14.49 8.09
C ILE A 35 14.93 13.98 6.83
N TYR A 36 15.69 13.74 5.75
CA TYR A 36 15.12 13.22 4.50
C TYR A 36 14.49 11.83 4.68
N THR A 37 15.16 10.95 5.43
CA THR A 37 14.63 9.60 5.72
C THR A 37 13.37 9.63 6.59
N GLN A 38 13.25 10.60 7.50
CA GLN A 38 12.03 10.77 8.30
C GLN A 38 10.84 11.22 7.44
N ALA A 39 11.07 12.10 6.46
CA ALA A 39 10.02 12.55 5.55
C ALA A 39 9.47 11.40 4.68
N THR A 40 10.36 10.56 4.14
CA THR A 40 9.94 9.38 3.35
C THR A 40 9.27 8.31 4.20
N ILE A 41 9.67 8.14 5.46
CA ILE A 41 8.99 7.22 6.39
C ILE A 41 7.55 7.69 6.68
N VAL A 42 7.33 8.99 6.90
CA VAL A 42 5.98 9.52 7.17
C VAL A 42 5.08 9.38 5.94
N GLU A 43 5.59 9.70 4.76
CA GLU A 43 4.85 9.53 3.50
C GLU A 43 4.46 8.06 3.27
N LYS A 44 5.38 7.12 3.50
CA LYS A 44 5.10 5.68 3.38
C LYS A 44 4.15 5.17 4.46
N GLN A 45 4.20 5.73 5.67
CA GLN A 45 3.26 5.39 6.73
C GLN A 45 1.84 5.89 6.41
N GLN A 46 1.71 7.07 5.79
CA GLN A 46 0.43 7.61 5.33
C GLN A 46 -0.15 6.75 4.21
N GLU A 47 0.65 6.41 3.19
CA GLU A 47 0.24 5.53 2.10
C GLU A 47 -0.24 4.16 2.64
N LEU A 48 0.47 3.59 3.62
CA LEU A 48 0.05 2.34 4.28
C LEU A 48 -1.24 2.48 5.08
N ASN A 49 -1.45 3.60 5.78
CA ASN A 49 -2.67 3.83 6.54
C ASN A 49 -3.88 4.03 5.62
N GLU A 50 -3.73 4.78 4.53
CA GLU A 50 -4.77 4.94 3.51
C GLU A 50 -5.12 3.60 2.85
N LEU A 51 -4.11 2.78 2.53
CA LEU A 51 -4.35 1.46 1.94
C LEU A 51 -5.05 0.52 2.92
N LYS A 52 -4.68 0.55 4.20
CA LYS A 52 -5.34 -0.22 5.25
C LYS A 52 -6.80 0.20 5.45
N LEU A 53 -7.06 1.50 5.50
CA LEU A 53 -8.42 2.05 5.59
C LEU A 53 -9.28 1.58 4.42
N LYS A 54 -8.76 1.68 3.18
CA LYS A 54 -9.46 1.18 1.99
C LYS A 54 -9.71 -0.33 2.05
N SER A 55 -8.74 -1.10 2.54
CA SER A 55 -8.91 -2.55 2.69
C SER A 55 -9.97 -2.90 3.73
N GLU A 56 -10.01 -2.17 4.84
CA GLU A 56 -10.99 -2.37 5.91
C GLU A 56 -12.40 -1.96 5.47
N GLU A 57 -12.53 -0.85 4.73
CA GLU A 57 -13.76 -0.39 4.10
C GLU A 57 -14.31 -1.45 3.13
N ILE A 58 -13.48 -1.90 2.19
CA ILE A 58 -13.86 -2.95 1.22
C ILE A 58 -14.24 -4.26 1.93
N GLN A 59 -13.52 -4.62 3.01
CA GLN A 59 -13.84 -5.82 3.77
C GLN A 59 -15.17 -5.70 4.53
N SER A 60 -15.46 -4.52 5.08
CA SER A 60 -16.73 -4.21 5.74
C SER A 60 -17.90 -4.24 4.75
N GLU A 61 -17.75 -3.58 3.60
CA GLU A 61 -18.74 -3.58 2.53
C GLU A 61 -19.00 -5.01 2.02
N ASN A 62 -17.96 -5.79 1.77
CA ASN A 62 -18.11 -7.20 1.36
C ASN A 62 -18.84 -8.05 2.41
N ALA A 63 -18.56 -7.83 3.70
CA ALA A 63 -19.27 -8.51 4.77
C ALA A 63 -20.75 -8.10 4.84
N GLU A 64 -21.07 -6.84 4.54
CA GLU A 64 -22.45 -6.36 4.43
C GLU A 64 -23.17 -6.95 3.22
N TYR A 65 -22.54 -6.97 2.04
CA TYR A 65 -23.08 -7.59 0.85
C TYR A 65 -23.36 -9.08 1.07
N GLN A 66 -22.44 -9.81 1.73
CA GLN A 66 -22.66 -11.21 2.10
C GLN A 66 -23.89 -11.37 3.00
N ARG A 67 -24.06 -10.51 4.01
CA ARG A 67 -25.25 -10.55 4.88
C ARG A 67 -26.55 -10.27 4.14
N LEU A 68 -26.54 -9.36 3.17
CA LEU A 68 -27.72 -9.05 2.35
C LEU A 68 -28.06 -10.21 1.40
N LEU A 69 -27.04 -10.86 0.81
CA LEU A 69 -27.22 -12.00 -0.07
C LEU A 69 -27.67 -13.26 0.69
N ASP A 70 -27.12 -13.48 1.89
CA ASP A 70 -27.48 -14.60 2.77
C ASP A 70 -28.82 -14.38 3.50
N ASN A 71 -29.44 -13.21 3.32
CA ASN A 71 -30.75 -12.94 3.90
C ASN A 71 -31.80 -13.83 3.21
N GLU A 72 -32.42 -14.71 3.99
CA GLU A 72 -33.39 -15.71 3.54
C GLU A 72 -34.58 -15.09 2.78
N ASP A 73 -35.01 -13.88 3.18
CA ASP A 73 -36.10 -13.15 2.54
C ASP A 73 -35.74 -12.68 1.12
N VAL A 74 -34.48 -12.27 0.92
CA VAL A 74 -33.98 -11.85 -0.41
C VAL A 74 -33.84 -13.04 -1.32
N ASN A 75 -33.35 -14.18 -0.81
CA ASN A 75 -33.21 -15.39 -1.60
C ASN A 75 -34.58 -15.93 -2.07
N ALA A 76 -35.58 -15.96 -1.19
CA ALA A 76 -36.95 -16.38 -1.55
C ALA A 76 -37.61 -15.45 -2.59
N TYR A 77 -37.38 -14.14 -2.48
CA TYR A 77 -37.85 -13.17 -3.47
C TYR A 77 -37.20 -13.38 -4.85
N MET A 78 -35.88 -13.61 -4.88
CA MET A 78 -35.14 -13.83 -6.13
C MET A 78 -35.55 -15.16 -6.80
N GLU A 79 -35.81 -16.21 -6.02
CA GLU A 79 -36.35 -17.48 -6.51
C GLU A 79 -37.71 -17.28 -7.20
N THR A 80 -38.62 -16.55 -6.54
CA THR A 80 -39.96 -16.24 -7.08
C THR A 80 -39.84 -15.45 -8.39
N LEU A 81 -38.99 -14.42 -8.42
CA LEU A 81 -38.77 -13.60 -9.61
C LEU A 81 -38.22 -14.41 -10.80
N ALA A 82 -37.27 -15.32 -10.53
CA ALA A 82 -36.66 -16.15 -11.55
C ALA A 82 -37.66 -17.12 -12.19
N ILE A 83 -38.55 -17.70 -11.38
CA ILE A 83 -39.61 -18.60 -11.85
C ILE A 83 -40.65 -17.82 -12.67
N GLU A 84 -41.16 -16.72 -12.12
CA GLU A 84 -42.31 -16.01 -12.69
C GLU A 84 -41.97 -15.20 -13.94
N ASN A 85 -40.87 -14.46 -13.92
CA ASN A 85 -40.54 -13.49 -14.97
C ASN A 85 -39.44 -13.96 -15.93
N MET A 86 -38.62 -14.93 -15.51
CA MET A 86 -37.47 -15.39 -16.29
C MET A 86 -37.60 -16.85 -16.74
N SER A 87 -38.72 -17.53 -16.43
CA SER A 87 -39.01 -18.91 -16.82
C SER A 87 -37.94 -19.92 -16.40
N TYR A 88 -37.20 -19.63 -15.32
CA TYR A 88 -36.26 -20.59 -14.75
C TYR A 88 -37.02 -21.78 -14.16
N ALA A 89 -36.44 -22.97 -14.31
CA ALA A 89 -36.98 -24.20 -13.71
C ALA A 89 -36.72 -24.20 -12.20
N TYR A 90 -37.60 -24.87 -11.43
CA TYR A 90 -37.32 -25.08 -10.01
C TYR A 90 -36.02 -25.89 -9.86
N PRO A 91 -35.22 -25.66 -8.81
CA PRO A 91 -33.94 -26.33 -8.61
C PRO A 91 -34.01 -27.87 -8.65
N ASN A 92 -35.18 -28.43 -8.36
CA ASN A 92 -35.48 -29.86 -8.34
C ASN A 92 -36.45 -30.32 -9.44
N GLU A 93 -36.75 -29.49 -10.46
CA GLU A 93 -37.63 -29.85 -11.56
C GLU A 93 -36.88 -30.63 -12.65
N ILE A 94 -37.30 -31.86 -12.92
CA ILE A 94 -36.82 -32.65 -14.06
C ILE A 94 -37.77 -32.41 -15.24
N ARG A 95 -37.27 -31.80 -16.31
CA ARG A 95 -38.03 -31.55 -17.54
C ARG A 95 -37.75 -32.63 -18.58
N PHE A 96 -38.79 -33.34 -18.99
CA PHE A 96 -38.72 -34.28 -20.11
C PHE A 96 -39.10 -33.55 -21.40
N PHE A 97 -38.13 -33.40 -22.30
CA PHE A 97 -38.40 -32.90 -23.64
C PHE A 97 -38.72 -34.09 -24.54
N ASP A 98 -39.85 -34.03 -25.23
CA ASP A 98 -40.23 -35.04 -26.20
C ASP A 98 -39.37 -34.87 -27.47
N THR A 99 -38.35 -35.72 -27.61
CA THR A 99 -37.47 -35.74 -28.79
C THR A 99 -38.03 -36.65 -29.90
N SER A 100 -39.26 -37.16 -29.78
CA SER A 100 -39.85 -38.08 -30.78
C SER A 100 -40.27 -37.39 -32.08
N ARG A 101 -40.30 -36.05 -32.10
CA ARG A 101 -40.49 -35.23 -33.31
C ARG A 101 -39.18 -34.54 -33.70
N SER A 102 -38.23 -35.34 -34.18
CA SER A 102 -37.11 -34.87 -35.00
C SER A 102 -37.38 -35.16 -36.47
#